data_AF-A0A7W1IAN1-F1
#
_entry.id   AF-A0A7W1IAN1-F1
#
_cell.length_a   1.000
_cell.length_b   1.000
_cell.length_c   1.000
_cell.angle_alpha   90.00
_cell.angle_beta   90.00
_cell.angle_gamma   90.00
#
_symmetry.space_group_name_H-M   'P 1'
#
loop_
_entity.id
_entity.type
_entity.pdbx_description
1 polymer ?
#
loop_
_entity_poly.entity_id
_entity_poly.type
_entity_poly.pdbx_seq_one_letter_code
_entity_poly.pdbx_strand_id
1 'polypeptide(L)'
;MQNRAECEAVVRRLWPFLDGALPESEKARIIAHLEECSDCSSHFAFAQAFLEAVREAKPPVDEYAALRLRVIGALSAASLSGPTP
;
A
#
# COMPACT_ATOMS: atom_id res chain seq x y z
N MET A 1 -21.82 -12.34 -14.36
CA MET A 1 -21.46 -13.77 -14.49
C MET A 1 -20.02 -13.92 -14.03
N GLN A 2 -19.77 -14.55 -12.88
CA GLN A 2 -18.40 -14.80 -12.42
C GLN A 2 -17.67 -15.72 -13.40
N ASN A 3 -16.65 -15.19 -14.09
CA ASN A 3 -15.70 -15.99 -14.85
C ASN A 3 -14.60 -16.47 -13.88
N ARG A 4 -14.56 -17.77 -13.60
CA ARG A 4 -13.59 -18.38 -12.68
C ARG A 4 -12.13 -18.06 -13.06
N ALA A 5 -11.82 -18.03 -14.36
CA ALA A 5 -10.46 -17.74 -14.83
C ALA A 5 -10.06 -16.28 -14.55
N GLU A 6 -11.01 -15.34 -14.63
CA GLU A 6 -10.78 -13.93 -14.27
C GLU A 6 -10.60 -13.77 -12.76
N CYS A 7 -11.40 -14.45 -11.95
CA CYS A 7 -11.25 -14.43 -10.50
C CYS A 7 -9.86 -14.95 -10.08
N GLU A 8 -9.41 -16.06 -10.65
CA GLU A 8 -8.07 -16.59 -10.39
C GLU A 8 -6.95 -15.65 -10.86
N ALA A 9 -7.16 -14.93 -11.97
CA ALA A 9 -6.18 -13.95 -12.46
C ALA A 9 -6.10 -12.73 -11.54
N VAL A 10 -7.24 -12.25 -11.03
CA VAL A 10 -7.31 -11.15 -10.06
C VAL A 10 -6.66 -11.54 -8.74
N VAL A 11 -7.05 -12.68 -8.16
CA VAL A 11 -6.51 -13.17 -6.88
C VAL A 11 -4.99 -13.31 -6.93
N ARG A 12 -4.43 -13.84 -8.04
CA ARG A 12 -2.97 -13.94 -8.23
C ARG A 12 -2.26 -12.58 -8.29
N ARG A 13 -2.94 -11.53 -8.73
CA ARG A 13 -2.40 -10.18 -8.87
C ARG A 13 -2.62 -9.28 -7.64
N LEU A 14 -3.35 -9.74 -6.62
CA LEU A 14 -3.65 -8.92 -5.43
C LEU A 14 -2.38 -8.48 -4.68
N TRP A 15 -1.36 -9.33 -4.57
CA TRP A 15 -0.10 -8.97 -3.90
C TRP A 15 0.68 -7.90 -4.67
N PRO A 16 1.02 -8.08 -5.97
CA PRO A 16 1.62 -7.01 -6.77
C PRO A 16 0.79 -5.72 -6.78
N PHE A 17 -0.53 -5.82 -6.74
CA PHE A 17 -1.42 -4.67 -6.66
C PHE A 17 -1.23 -3.90 -5.34
N LEU A 18 -1.23 -4.60 -4.21
CA LEU A 18 -1.02 -4.03 -2.87
C LEU A 18 0.38 -3.44 -2.69
N ASP A 19 1.39 -4.06 -3.32
CA ASP A 19 2.77 -3.56 -3.33
C ASP A 19 2.97 -2.36 -4.27
N GLY A 20 1.94 -1.97 -5.03
CA GLY A 20 2.02 -0.88 -6.01
C GLY A 20 2.85 -1.21 -7.26
N ALA A 21 3.15 -2.50 -7.49
CA ALA A 21 4.03 -2.99 -8.55
C ALA A 21 3.33 -3.20 -9.90
N LEU A 22 2.04 -2.89 -10.01
CA LEU A 22 1.29 -3.05 -11.25
C LEU A 22 1.19 -1.75 -12.06
N PRO A 23 1.12 -1.82 -13.41
CA PRO A 23 0.82 -0.67 -14.25
C PRO A 23 -0.64 -0.21 -14.04
N GLU A 24 -0.92 1.07 -14.28
CA GLU A 24 -2.25 1.68 -14.08
C GLU A 24 -3.38 0.96 -14.83
N SER A 25 -3.09 0.46 -16.03
CA SER A 25 -4.07 -0.30 -16.83
C SER A 25 -4.46 -1.64 -16.18
N GLU A 26 -3.57 -2.28 -15.43
CA GLU A 26 -3.89 -3.50 -14.68
C GLU A 26 -4.59 -3.19 -13.35
N LYS A 27 -4.18 -2.11 -12.68
CA LYS A 27 -4.86 -1.63 -11.46
C LYS A 27 -6.34 -1.37 -11.72
N ALA A 28 -6.67 -0.64 -12.79
CA ALA A 28 -8.05 -0.32 -13.15
C ALA A 28 -8.90 -1.59 -13.37
N ARG A 29 -8.33 -2.64 -14.00
CA ARG A 29 -9.02 -3.92 -14.23
C ARG A 29 -9.29 -4.66 -12.92
N ILE A 30 -8.34 -4.66 -12.00
CA ILE A 30 -8.49 -5.29 -10.69
C ILE A 30 -9.59 -4.57 -9.90
N ILE A 31 -9.56 -3.23 -9.86
CA ILE A 31 -10.57 -2.42 -9.16
C ILE A 31 -11.97 -2.72 -9.70
N ALA A 32 -12.17 -2.67 -11.01
CA ALA A 32 -13.46 -2.97 -11.63
C ALA A 32 -13.97 -4.38 -11.25
N HIS A 33 -13.09 -5.38 -11.21
CA HIS A 33 -13.50 -6.73 -10.81
C HIS A 33 -13.84 -6.83 -9.31
N LEU A 34 -13.12 -6.12 -8.44
CA LEU A 34 -13.39 -6.10 -7.00
C LEU A 34 -14.74 -5.42 -6.67
N GLU A 35 -15.18 -4.47 -7.49
CA GLU A 35 -16.49 -3.81 -7.36
C GLU A 35 -17.66 -4.75 -7.71
N GLU A 36 -17.43 -5.70 -8.63
CA GLU A 36 -18.46 -6.61 -9.13
C GLU A 36 -18.45 -8.00 -8.46
N CYS A 37 -17.36 -8.38 -7.79
CA CYS A 37 -17.13 -9.73 -7.28
C CYS A 37 -16.87 -9.77 -5.77
N SER A 38 -17.89 -10.19 -5.01
CA SER A 38 -17.81 -10.31 -3.54
C SER A 38 -16.72 -11.26 -3.05
N ASP A 39 -16.49 -12.36 -3.78
CA ASP A 39 -15.49 -13.36 -3.39
C ASP A 39 -14.08 -12.78 -3.52
N CYS A 40 -13.78 -12.13 -4.66
CA CYS A 40 -12.49 -11.46 -4.85
C CYS A 40 -12.30 -10.28 -3.91
N SER A 41 -13.37 -9.53 -3.61
CA SER A 41 -13.35 -8.47 -2.59
C SER A 41 -12.99 -9.02 -1.20
N SER A 42 -13.53 -10.19 -0.83
CA SER A 42 -13.18 -10.87 0.42
C SER A 42 -11.71 -11.30 0.47
N HIS A 43 -11.17 -11.82 -0.64
CA HIS A 43 -9.74 -12.13 -0.75
C HIS A 43 -8.85 -10.88 -0.62
N PHE A 44 -9.27 -9.75 -1.21
CA PHE A 44 -8.56 -8.49 -1.09
C PHE A 44 -8.56 -7.96 0.34
N ALA A 45 -9.71 -7.97 1.02
CA ALA A 45 -9.82 -7.57 2.41
C ALA A 45 -8.93 -8.41 3.34
N PHE A 46 -8.86 -9.74 3.11
CA PHE A 46 -7.94 -10.62 3.82
C PHE A 46 -6.48 -10.22 3.60
N ALA A 47 -6.08 -9.97 2.35
CA ALA A 47 -4.70 -9.59 2.04
C ALA A 47 -4.31 -8.25 2.69
N GLN A 48 -5.22 -7.28 2.75
CA GLN A 48 -5.01 -6.02 3.47
C GLN A 48 -4.84 -6.25 4.98
N ALA A 49 -5.74 -7.03 5.59
CA ALA A 49 -5.67 -7.33 7.02
C ALA A 49 -4.37 -8.10 7.38
N PHE A 50 -3.93 -8.99 6.50
CA PHE A 50 -2.65 -9.69 6.67
C PHE A 50 -1.47 -8.71 6.66
N LEU A 51 -1.40 -7.78 5.70
CA LEU A 51 -0.34 -6.78 5.66
C LEU A 51 -0.35 -5.88 6.90
N GLU A 52 -1.52 -5.50 7.39
CA GLU A 52 -1.63 -4.75 8.65
C GLU A 52 -1.05 -5.56 9.82
N ALA A 53 -1.43 -6.83 9.97
CA ALA A 53 -0.91 -7.68 11.03
C ALA A 53 0.62 -7.83 10.96
N VAL A 54 1.19 -7.93 9.75
CA VAL A 54 2.65 -7.97 9.56
C VAL A 54 3.32 -6.65 9.96
N ARG A 55 2.69 -5.49 9.66
CA ARG A 55 3.20 -4.18 10.09
C ARG A 55 3.21 -4.05 11.61
N GLU A 56 2.12 -4.43 12.26
CA GLU A 56 1.98 -4.38 13.72
C GLU A 56 2.93 -5.35 14.44
N ALA A 57 3.22 -6.50 13.84
CA ALA A 57 4.17 -7.46 14.39
C ALA A 57 5.64 -6.98 14.28
N LYS A 58 5.93 -5.92 13.52
CA LYS A 58 7.29 -5.41 13.36
C LYS A 58 7.77 -4.80 14.68
N PRO A 59 8.88 -5.29 15.28
CA PRO A 59 9.41 -4.69 16.49
C PRO A 59 9.80 -3.23 16.23
N PRO A 60 9.63 -2.33 17.21
CA PRO A 60 10.08 -0.95 17.10
C PRO A 60 11.61 -0.93 17.10
N VAL A 61 12.20 -0.99 15.92
CA VAL A 61 13.64 -0.79 15.72
C VAL A 61 13.81 0.61 15.16
N ASP A 62 14.38 1.52 15.97
CA ASP A 62 14.76 2.85 15.48
C ASP A 62 16.13 2.78 14.77
N GLU A 63 16.20 1.95 13.74
CA GLU A 63 17.40 1.73 12.91
C GLU A 63 17.88 3.05 12.27
N TYR A 64 16.97 4.02 12.14
CA TYR A 64 17.20 5.31 11.53
C TYR A 64 17.12 6.48 12.52
N ALA A 65 17.27 6.26 13.83
CA ALA A 65 17.16 7.31 14.86
C ALA A 65 17.96 8.56 14.50
N ALA A 66 19.24 8.37 14.15
CA ALA A 66 20.14 9.45 13.76
C ALA A 66 19.69 10.17 12.47
N LEU A 67 19.19 9.43 11.48
CA LEU A 67 18.68 10.01 10.24
C LEU A 67 17.38 10.79 10.50
N ARG A 68 16.48 10.24 11.32
CA ARG A 68 15.22 10.88 11.73
C ARG A 68 15.48 12.21 12.40
N LEU A 69 16.42 12.25 13.36
CA LEU A 69 16.84 13.49 14.01
C LEU A 69 17.39 14.52 13.03
N ARG A 70 18.19 14.10 12.04
CA ARG A 70 18.72 14.98 11.00
C ARG A 70 17.61 15.56 10.11
N VAL A 71 16.66 14.72 9.70
CA VAL A 71 15.52 15.14 8.87
C VAL A 71 14.63 16.14 9.64
N ILE A 72 14.31 15.83 10.90
CA ILE A 72 13.54 16.74 11.77
C ILE A 72 14.26 18.08 11.91
N GLY A 73 15.57 18.07 12.21
CA GLY A 73 16.36 19.30 12.32
C GLY A 73 16.35 20.15 11.03
N ALA A 74 16.47 19.51 9.87
CA ALA A 74 16.42 20.19 8.57
C ALA A 74 15.04 20.81 8.30
N LEU A 75 13.95 20.07 8.59
CA LEU A 75 12.58 20.57 8.43
C LEU A 75 12.29 21.74 9.38
N SER A 76 12.73 21.67 10.64
CA SER A 76 12.59 22.75 11.60
C SER A 76 13.36 24.00 11.16
N ALA A 77 14.60 23.86 10.70
CA ALA A 77 15.39 24.98 10.19
C ALA A 77 14.75 25.63 8.95
N ALA A 78 14.21 24.83 8.03
CA ALA A 78 13.49 25.34 6.85
C ALA A 78 12.20 26.07 7.23
N SER A 79 11.45 25.56 8.21
CA SER A 79 10.22 26.21 8.70
C SER A 79 10.49 27.53 9.44
N LEU A 80 11.66 27.67 10.06
CA LEU A 80 12.14 28.92 10.68
C LEU A 80 12.75 29.90 9.66
N SER A 81 13.00 29.43 8.43
CA SER A 81 13.56 30.21 7.31
C SER A 81 12.49 30.54 6.26
N GLY A 82 11.26 30.85 6.69
CA GLY A 82 10.13 31.15 5.82
C GLY A 82 10.47 32.16 4.71
N PRO A 83 9.76 32.12 3.56
CA PRO A 83 10.15 32.86 2.36
C PRO A 83 10.30 34.35 2.68
N THR A 84 11.51 34.88 2.47
CA THR A 84 11.74 36.32 2.43
C THR A 84 10.87 36.93 1.32
N PRO A 85 10.13 38.03 1.61
CA PRO A 85 9.26 38.68 0.64
C PRO A 85 10.02 39.21 -0.58
#